data_AF-A0A6I8VNN1-F1
#
_entry.id   AF-A0A6I8VNN1-F1
#
_cell.length_a   1.000
_cell.length_b   1.000
_cell.length_c   1.000
_cell.angle_alpha   90.00
_cell.angle_beta   90.00
_cell.angle_gamma   90.00
#
_symmetry.space_group_name_H-M   'P 1'
#
loop_
_entity.id
_entity.type
_entity.pdbx_description
1 polymer ?
#
loop_
_entity_poly.entity_id
_entity_poly.type
_entity_poly.pdbx_seq_one_letter_code
_entity_poly.pdbx_strand_id
1 'polypeptide(L)' 'MSERDYNGEPGCRIPAELKKSYRHYWDPTAYWQCGQEPEQAAKLKRCPANELYYDKAQRCVSWKDWQWTEPQEPPTKPRK' A
#
# COMPACT_ATOMS: atom_id res chain seq x y z
N MET A 1 -2.21 22.64 5.92
CA MET A 1 -2.24 22.32 4.49
C MET A 1 -2.57 20.84 4.34
N SER A 2 -3.83 20.58 3.97
CA SER A 2 -4.39 19.37 3.35
C SER A 2 -3.93 18.00 3.87
N GLU A 3 -4.56 17.51 4.95
CA GLU A 3 -4.65 16.07 5.29
C GLU A 3 -5.50 15.25 4.28
N ARG A 4 -6.00 15.88 3.20
CA ARG A 4 -6.88 15.26 2.20
C ARG A 4 -6.15 14.52 1.07
N ASP A 5 -4.83 14.65 0.99
CA ASP A 5 -4.01 13.99 -0.05
C ASP A 5 -3.32 12.72 0.47
N TYR A 6 -3.66 12.25 1.69
CA TYR A 6 -3.07 11.03 2.21
C TYR A 6 -3.58 9.82 1.41
N ASN A 7 -2.65 9.21 0.71
CA ASN A 7 -2.81 8.13 -0.24
C ASN A 7 -2.56 6.74 0.39
N GLY A 8 -2.49 6.67 1.72
CA GLY A 8 -2.18 5.45 2.45
C GLY A 8 -0.69 5.09 2.42
N GLU A 9 0.19 6.07 2.16
CA GLU A 9 1.63 5.82 2.12
C GLU A 9 2.14 5.41 3.52
N PRO A 10 2.77 4.23 3.66
CA PRO A 10 3.38 3.78 4.92
C PRO A 10 4.74 4.43 5.13
N GLY A 11 5.11 4.64 6.39
CA GLY A 11 6.43 5.18 6.76
C GLY A 11 7.56 4.15 6.74
N CYS A 12 7.24 2.86 6.63
CA CYS A 12 8.19 1.73 6.56
C CYS A 12 9.29 1.80 7.64
N ARG A 13 8.94 2.18 8.88
CA ARG A 13 9.94 2.40 9.95
C ARG A 13 10.19 1.16 10.77
N ILE A 14 9.15 0.34 10.97
CA ILE A 14 9.28 -0.85 11.79
C ILE A 14 9.55 -2.08 10.92
N PRO A 15 10.36 -3.04 11.41
CA PRO A 15 10.66 -4.26 10.67
C PRO A 15 9.42 -5.10 10.33
N ALA A 16 8.32 -4.96 11.08
CA ALA A 16 7.05 -5.60 10.77
C ALA A 16 6.34 -5.04 9.52
N GLU A 17 6.68 -3.81 9.09
CA GLU A 17 6.21 -3.21 7.84
C GLU A 17 7.18 -3.48 6.68
N LEU A 18 8.45 -3.76 6.97
CA LEU A 18 9.44 -4.10 5.94
C LEU A 18 9.00 -5.36 5.19
N LYS A 19 9.16 -5.34 3.87
CA LYS A 19 8.63 -6.36 2.94
C LYS A 19 7.10 -6.51 2.92
N LYS A 20 6.34 -5.70 3.66
CA LYS A 20 4.88 -5.63 3.48
C LYS A 20 4.51 -4.65 2.38
N SER A 21 3.35 -4.91 1.80
CA SER A 21 2.69 -4.03 0.86
C SER A 21 1.32 -3.62 1.40
N TYR A 22 0.97 -2.36 1.13
CA TYR A 22 -0.22 -1.67 1.62
C TYR A 22 -1.02 -1.16 0.43
N ARG A 23 -2.33 -1.23 0.50
CA ARG A 23 -3.20 -0.77 -0.59
C ARG A 23 -3.22 0.76 -0.67
N HIS A 24 -3.22 1.29 -1.89
CA HIS A 24 -3.46 2.73 -2.10
C HIS A 24 -4.92 3.07 -1.82
N TYR A 25 -5.16 4.14 -1.07
CA TYR A 25 -6.52 4.47 -0.58
C TYR A 25 -7.46 4.84 -1.72
N TRP A 26 -6.94 5.53 -2.73
CA TRP A 26 -7.71 6.04 -3.86
C TRP A 26 -7.69 5.10 -5.07
N ASP A 27 -6.65 4.27 -5.22
CA ASP A 27 -6.38 3.51 -6.44
C ASP A 27 -6.28 2.02 -6.12
N PRO A 28 -7.29 1.20 -6.46
CA PRO A 28 -7.24 -0.23 -6.18
C PRO A 28 -6.23 -0.98 -7.05
N THR A 29 -5.76 -0.37 -8.14
CA THR A 29 -4.69 -0.90 -9.00
C THR A 29 -3.29 -0.57 -8.48
N ALA A 30 -3.18 0.32 -7.48
CA ALA A 30 -1.91 0.76 -6.94
C ALA A 30 -1.75 0.31 -5.48
N TYR A 31 -0.49 0.11 -5.09
CA TYR A 31 -0.13 -0.28 -3.75
C TYR A 31 1.25 0.26 -3.39
N TRP A 32 1.45 0.51 -2.12
CA TRP A 32 2.71 0.91 -1.54
C TRP A 32 3.47 -0.34 -1.12
N GLN A 33 4.74 -0.43 -1.48
CA GLN A 33 5.61 -1.52 -1.07
C GLN A 33 6.78 -0.97 -0.27
N CYS A 34 6.92 -1.42 0.97
CA CYS A 34 8.07 -1.10 1.79
C CYS A 34 9.31 -1.89 1.34
N GLY A 35 10.47 -1.24 1.43
CA GLY A 35 11.76 -1.86 1.15
C GLY A 35 12.19 -2.88 2.19
N GLN A 36 13.46 -3.30 2.09
CA GLN A 36 14.12 -4.11 3.12
C GLN A 36 14.76 -3.27 4.22
N GLU A 37 14.97 -1.98 3.99
CA GLU A 37 15.62 -1.09 4.95
C GLU A 37 14.57 -0.26 5.72
N PRO A 38 14.72 -0.12 7.05
CA PRO A 38 13.90 0.78 7.85
C PRO A 38 14.09 2.23 7.39
N GLU A 39 13.03 3.03 7.53
CA GLU A 39 13.00 4.46 7.16
C GLU A 39 13.07 4.72 5.64
N GLN A 40 13.06 3.67 4.83
CA GLN A 40 13.00 3.82 3.39
C GLN A 40 11.58 4.12 2.93
N ALA A 41 11.41 5.18 2.15
CA ALA A 41 10.11 5.56 1.61
C ALA A 41 9.46 4.41 0.84
N ALA A 42 8.16 4.23 1.05
CA ALA A 42 7.40 3.22 0.36
C ALA A 42 7.39 3.48 -1.15
N LYS A 43 7.57 2.44 -1.95
CA LYS A 43 7.51 2.55 -3.41
C LYS A 43 6.09 2.30 -3.89
N LEU A 44 5.54 3.26 -4.62
CA LEU A 44 4.28 3.07 -5.34
C LEU A 44 4.50 2.06 -6.47
N LYS A 45 3.80 0.93 -6.39
CA LYS A 45 3.74 -0.10 -7.41
C LYS A 45 2.32 -0.19 -7.93
N ARG A 46 2.18 -0.63 -9.18
CA ARG A 46 0.88 -0.81 -9.83
C ARG A 46 0.76 -2.23 -10.36
N CYS A 47 -0.43 -2.78 -10.23
CA CYS A 47 -0.80 -4.06 -10.82
C CYS A 47 -1.01 -3.91 -12.34
N PRO A 48 -0.84 -5.00 -13.10
CA PRO A 48 -1.10 -5.01 -14.54
C PRO A 48 -2.60 -4.82 -14.85
N ALA A 49 -2.92 -4.62 -16.12
CA ALA A 49 -4.29 -4.36 -16.56
C ALA A 49 -5.25 -5.50 -16.18
N ASN A 50 -6.46 -5.16 -15.73
CA ASN A 50 -7.48 -6.07 -15.18
C ASN A 50 -7.11 -6.78 -13.86
N GLU A 51 -6.04 -6.36 -13.20
CA GLU A 51 -5.69 -6.80 -11.86
C GLU A 51 -5.75 -5.66 -10.85
N LEU A 52 -6.22 -5.99 -9.64
CA LEU A 52 -6.34 -5.08 -8.51
C LEU A 52 -5.51 -5.63 -7.36
N TYR A 53 -4.89 -4.74 -6.60
CA TYR A 53 -4.11 -5.12 -5.44
C TYR A 53 -5.03 -5.57 -4.31
N TYR A 54 -4.84 -6.80 -3.85
CA TYR A 54 -5.59 -7.37 -2.75
C TYR A 54 -4.70 -7.47 -1.52
N ASP A 55 -4.98 -6.59 -0.55
CA ASP A 55 -4.24 -6.46 0.70
C ASP A 55 -4.18 -7.78 1.48
N LYS A 56 -5.31 -8.50 1.59
CA LYS A 56 -5.39 -9.81 2.27
C LYS A 56 -4.45 -10.86 1.68
N ALA A 57 -4.21 -10.81 0.36
CA ALA A 57 -3.31 -11.74 -0.31
C ALA A 57 -1.91 -11.14 -0.56
N GLN A 58 -1.72 -9.87 -0.18
CA GLN A 58 -0.55 -9.04 -0.49
C GLN A 58 -0.06 -9.17 -1.95
N ARG A 59 -1.00 -9.29 -2.89
CA ARG A 59 -0.70 -9.51 -4.31
C ARG A 59 -1.77 -8.92 -5.22
N CYS A 60 -1.41 -8.75 -6.48
CA CYS A 60 -2.37 -8.47 -7.54
C CYS A 60 -3.24 -9.71 -7.79
N VAL A 61 -4.55 -9.50 -7.82
CA VAL A 61 -5.55 -10.53 -8.15
C VAL A 61 -6.44 -10.00 -9.27
N SER A 62 -7.10 -10.88 -10.02
CA SER A 62 -8.04 -10.45 -11.05
C SER A 62 -9.14 -9.59 -10.44
N TRP A 63 -9.59 -8.56 -11.15
CA TRP A 63 -10.67 -7.69 -10.70
C TRP A 63 -11.96 -8.46 -10.32
N LYS A 64 -12.18 -9.65 -10.90
CA LYS A 64 -13.31 -10.54 -10.58
C LYS A 64 -13.21 -11.17 -9.19
N ASP A 65 -12.00 -11.53 -8.77
CA ASP A 65 -11.71 -12.12 -7.46
C ASP A 65 -11.45 -11.07 -6.39
N TRP A 66 -11.14 -9.85 -6.83
CA TRP A 66 -10.88 -8.73 -5.95
C TRP A 66 -12.14 -8.30 -5.22
N GLN A 67 -12.01 -8.17 -3.91
CA GLN A 67 -13.07 -7.64 -3.07
C GLN A 67 -12.57 -6.37 -2.41
N TRP A 68 -13.46 -5.37 -2.31
CA TRP A 68 -13.14 -4.18 -1.56
C TRP A 68 -12.91 -4.55 -0.10
N THR A 69 -11.69 -4.37 0.36
CA THR A 69 -11.33 -4.43 1.77
C THR A 69 -11.08 -3.04 2.30
N GLU A 70 -11.38 -2.84 3.58
CA GLU A 70 -10.99 -1.62 4.28
C GLU A 70 -9.46 -1.49 4.24
N PRO A 71 -8.91 -0.34 3.84
CA PRO A 71 -7.47 -0.13 3.87
C PRO A 71 -6.96 -0.21 5.31
N GLN A 72 -5.96 -1.05 5.57
CA GLN A 72 -5.28 -0.98 6.87
C GLN A 72 -4.44 0.29 6.93
N GLU A 73 -4.72 1.14 7.93
CA GLU A 73 -3.83 2.23 8.27
C GLU A 73 -2.47 1.66 8.65
N PRO A 74 -1.39 2.05 7.94
CA PRO A 74 -0.06 1.60 8.32
C PRO A 74 0.28 2.16 9.70
N PRO A 75 0.93 1.37 10.57
CA PRO A 75 1.27 1.81 11.92
C PRO A 75 2.22 3.00 11.91
N THR A 76 2.99 3.20 10.84
CA THR A 76 3.83 4.38 10.68
C THR A 76 3.39 5.22 9.48
N LYS A 77 3.36 6.54 9.67
CA LYS A 77 3.14 7.53 8.59
C LYS A 77 4.48 8.11 8.13
N PRO A 78 4.65 8.42 6.83
CA PRO A 78 5.84 9.10 6.31
C PRO A 78 6.01 10.45 7.03
N ARG A 79 7.25 10.80 7.37
CA ARG A 79 7.56 12.12 7.94
C ARG A 79 7.78 13.05 6.75
N LYS A 80 6.95 14.09 6.65
CA LYS A 80 7.22 15.26 5.79
C LYS A 80 8.50 15.96 6.23
#